data_AF-A0A1G9YMD2-F1
#
_entry.id   AF-A0A1G9YMD2-F1
#
_cell.length_a   1.000
_cell.length_b   1.000
_cell.length_c   1.000
_cell.angle_alpha   90.00
_cell.angle_beta   90.00
_cell.angle_gamma   90.00
#
_symmetry.space_group_name_H-M   'P 1'
#
loop_
_entity.id
_entity.type
_entity.pdbx_description
1 polymer ?
#
loop_
_entity_poly.entity_id
_entity_poly.type
_entity_poly.pdbx_seq_one_letter_code
_entity_poly.pdbx_strand_id
1 'polypeptide(L)'
;MPQKLAVIVIHGLGNQHKDFADKFIEEMHKTFSAVSGEKEPGQRIVIKPVYWASVFANREEELMKCLVGSPYNLRYKELREFMIHYLADAVAYQPLEDGKDNYEAVHKTISTQLNILSAEAGPDAPLCVISHSLGTVIASNFFYDLQYGHRKPPILNPDSALERGDTLSLFYSCGTTLPLWGLRFPELDKPIQVPSKGFSAQHPQIPGEWINFYDKDDVLAYPLKSIHPAYDKVVTEDRDVNVGTLIKSWTPLCHNGYLKSSSVITPIAEGLDRLWQQINVKALQPQE
;
A
#
# COMPACT_ATOMS: atom_id res chain seq x y z
N MET A 1 -16.05 -0.61 -23.83
CA MET A 1 -15.64 -1.69 -22.89
C MET A 1 -15.77 -1.12 -21.48
N PRO A 2 -16.11 -1.93 -20.46
CA PRO A 2 -16.16 -1.44 -19.09
C PRO A 2 -14.78 -0.92 -18.65
N GLN A 3 -14.76 0.15 -17.86
CA GLN A 3 -13.57 0.69 -17.23
C GLN A 3 -12.97 -0.36 -16.29
N LYS A 4 -11.67 -0.63 -16.47
CA LYS A 4 -10.90 -1.48 -15.56
C LYS A 4 -10.53 -0.69 -14.30
N LEU A 5 -10.34 -1.40 -13.19
CA LEU A 5 -9.71 -0.83 -11.99
C LEU A 5 -8.21 -1.13 -12.03
N ALA A 6 -7.41 -0.14 -11.63
CA ALA A 6 -5.98 -0.29 -11.44
C ALA A 6 -5.67 -0.55 -9.97
N VAL A 7 -4.80 -1.50 -9.68
CA VAL A 7 -4.44 -1.88 -8.32
C VAL A 7 -2.92 -1.94 -8.18
N ILE A 8 -2.35 -1.21 -7.22
CA ILE A 8 -0.96 -1.42 -6.80
C ILE A 8 -0.90 -2.17 -5.48
N VAL A 9 0.05 -3.09 -5.35
CA VAL A 9 0.35 -3.81 -4.10
C VAL A 9 1.76 -3.46 -3.66
N ILE A 10 1.91 -2.89 -2.48
CA ILE A 10 3.18 -2.39 -1.95
C ILE A 10 3.57 -3.21 -0.73
N HIS A 11 4.72 -3.87 -0.78
CA HIS A 11 5.21 -4.70 0.32
C HIS A 11 5.76 -3.87 1.50
N GLY A 12 5.85 -4.52 2.65
CA GLY A 12 6.50 -4.01 3.85
C GLY A 12 8.01 -4.21 3.87
N LEU A 13 8.61 -4.15 5.03
CA LEU A 13 10.05 -4.32 5.25
C LEU A 13 10.59 -5.71 4.85
N GLY A 14 11.90 -5.76 4.69
CA GLY A 14 12.69 -6.98 4.57
C GLY A 14 13.12 -7.31 3.15
N ASN A 15 13.98 -8.33 3.05
CA ASN A 15 14.50 -8.87 1.79
C ASN A 15 13.39 -9.59 1.00
N GLN A 16 12.46 -8.81 0.45
CA GLN A 16 11.40 -9.30 -0.42
C GLN A 16 12.01 -9.74 -1.75
N HIS A 17 11.38 -10.71 -2.38
CA HIS A 17 11.73 -11.08 -3.74
C HIS A 17 10.82 -10.36 -4.73
N LYS A 18 11.27 -10.25 -5.98
CA LYS A 18 10.51 -9.59 -7.06
C LYS A 18 9.10 -10.18 -7.28
N ASP A 19 8.90 -11.43 -6.88
CA ASP A 19 7.68 -12.24 -6.98
C ASP A 19 6.84 -12.25 -5.68
N PHE A 20 7.11 -11.33 -4.73
CA PHE A 20 6.44 -11.32 -3.41
C PHE A 20 4.91 -11.32 -3.48
N ALA A 21 4.33 -10.74 -4.55
CA ALA A 21 2.90 -10.56 -4.70
C ALA A 21 2.21 -11.66 -5.51
N ASP A 22 2.93 -12.58 -6.15
CA ASP A 22 2.35 -13.49 -7.14
C ASP A 22 1.19 -14.30 -6.55
N LYS A 23 1.40 -14.92 -5.39
CA LYS A 23 0.37 -15.67 -4.66
C LYS A 23 -0.79 -14.78 -4.19
N PHE A 24 -0.51 -13.55 -3.79
CA PHE A 24 -1.54 -12.60 -3.38
C PHE A 24 -2.42 -12.22 -4.57
N ILE A 25 -1.83 -11.96 -5.73
CA ILE A 25 -2.54 -11.61 -6.96
C ILE A 25 -3.40 -12.79 -7.43
N GLU A 26 -2.88 -14.01 -7.38
CA GLU A 26 -3.65 -15.23 -7.69
C GLU A 26 -4.88 -15.38 -6.78
N GLU A 27 -4.68 -15.32 -5.45
CA GLU A 27 -5.79 -15.43 -4.50
C GLU A 27 -6.75 -14.23 -4.56
N MET A 28 -6.27 -13.03 -4.88
CA MET A 28 -7.10 -11.85 -5.08
C MET A 28 -8.02 -12.02 -6.30
N HIS A 29 -7.48 -12.47 -7.44
CA HIS A 29 -8.31 -12.75 -8.63
C HIS A 29 -9.35 -13.83 -8.36
N LYS A 30 -8.96 -14.92 -7.69
CA LYS A 30 -9.88 -16.01 -7.31
C LYS A 30 -10.98 -15.52 -6.39
N THR A 31 -10.64 -14.72 -5.38
CA THR A 31 -11.59 -14.17 -4.42
C THR A 31 -12.52 -13.14 -5.08
N PHE A 32 -11.97 -12.29 -5.95
CA PHE A 32 -12.76 -11.34 -6.75
C PHE A 32 -13.77 -12.07 -7.64
N SER A 33 -13.37 -13.14 -8.34
CA SER A 33 -14.28 -13.98 -9.12
C SER A 33 -15.38 -14.61 -8.26
N ALA A 34 -15.04 -15.08 -7.06
CA ALA A 34 -16.01 -15.67 -6.15
C ALA A 34 -17.04 -14.65 -5.64
N VAL A 35 -16.62 -13.42 -5.36
CA VAL A 35 -17.48 -12.34 -4.85
C VAL A 35 -18.33 -11.70 -5.97
N SER A 36 -17.72 -11.39 -7.11
CA SER A 36 -18.39 -10.67 -8.22
C SER A 36 -19.15 -11.59 -9.18
N GLY A 37 -18.82 -12.89 -9.23
CA GLY A 37 -19.27 -13.80 -10.27
C GLY A 37 -18.55 -13.63 -11.63
N GLU A 38 -17.58 -12.72 -11.73
CA GLU A 38 -16.81 -12.50 -12.97
C GLU A 38 -15.88 -13.67 -13.26
N LYS A 39 -16.03 -14.27 -14.44
CA LYS A 39 -15.22 -15.42 -14.88
C LYS A 39 -13.80 -15.03 -15.30
N GLU A 40 -13.61 -13.78 -15.72
CA GLU A 40 -12.33 -13.25 -16.19
C GLU A 40 -11.93 -12.01 -15.39
N PRO A 41 -11.48 -12.16 -14.13
CA PRO A 41 -11.19 -11.04 -13.24
C PRO A 41 -10.11 -10.10 -13.80
N GLY A 42 -9.15 -10.63 -14.56
CA GLY A 42 -8.10 -9.82 -15.23
C GLY A 42 -8.63 -8.86 -16.32
N GLN A 43 -9.88 -9.03 -16.77
CA GLN A 43 -10.56 -8.06 -17.64
C GLN A 43 -11.25 -6.94 -16.86
N ARG A 44 -11.23 -6.99 -15.53
CA ARG A 44 -11.90 -6.06 -14.62
C ARG A 44 -10.93 -5.32 -13.72
N ILE A 45 -9.95 -6.04 -13.17
CA ILE A 45 -8.91 -5.49 -12.30
C ILE A 45 -7.53 -5.83 -12.86
N VAL A 46 -6.63 -4.84 -12.87
CA VAL A 46 -5.22 -5.01 -13.26
C VAL A 46 -4.37 -4.72 -12.03
N ILE A 47 -3.59 -5.70 -11.59
CA ILE A 47 -2.79 -5.61 -10.36
C ILE A 47 -1.30 -5.58 -10.69
N LYS A 48 -0.55 -4.62 -10.12
CA LYS A 48 0.91 -4.55 -10.24
C LYS A 48 1.61 -4.48 -8.88
N PRO A 49 2.65 -5.30 -8.65
CA PRO A 49 3.47 -5.21 -7.45
C PRO A 49 4.47 -4.06 -7.54
N VAL A 50 4.62 -3.31 -6.46
CA VAL A 50 5.68 -2.32 -6.28
C VAL A 50 6.79 -2.96 -5.42
N TYR A 51 7.92 -3.29 -6.06
CA TYR A 51 9.09 -3.88 -5.42
C TYR A 51 10.17 -2.82 -5.12
N TRP A 52 10.01 -2.11 -4.01
CA TRP A 52 10.89 -1.00 -3.63
C TRP A 52 12.16 -1.45 -2.88
N ALA A 53 12.19 -2.65 -2.29
CA ALA A 53 13.37 -3.16 -1.58
C ALA A 53 14.62 -3.26 -2.47
N SER A 54 14.44 -3.33 -3.80
CA SER A 54 15.53 -3.27 -4.78
C SER A 54 16.44 -2.04 -4.62
N VAL A 55 15.93 -0.93 -4.08
CA VAL A 55 16.71 0.30 -3.84
C VAL A 55 17.79 0.10 -2.79
N PHE A 56 17.55 -0.76 -1.79
CA PHE A 56 18.42 -0.95 -0.63
C PHE A 56 19.18 -2.28 -0.64
N ALA A 57 18.69 -3.28 -1.38
CA ALA A 57 19.14 -4.68 -1.33
C ALA A 57 20.66 -4.88 -1.27
N ASN A 58 21.43 -4.23 -2.16
CA ASN A 58 22.89 -4.39 -2.20
C ASN A 58 23.57 -3.84 -0.93
N ARG A 59 23.14 -2.67 -0.45
CA ARG A 59 23.72 -2.00 0.71
C ARG A 59 23.35 -2.72 2.01
N GLU A 60 22.13 -3.22 2.11
CA GLU A 60 21.69 -4.02 3.25
C GLU A 60 22.48 -5.33 3.36
N GLU A 61 22.72 -6.03 2.24
CA GLU A 61 23.49 -7.28 2.25
C GLU A 61 24.93 -7.04 2.74
N GLU A 62 25.57 -5.97 2.27
CA GLU A 62 26.90 -5.56 2.73
C GLU A 62 26.93 -5.22 4.23
N LEU A 63 25.97 -4.41 4.69
CA LEU A 63 25.87 -4.02 6.09
C LEU A 63 25.61 -5.23 7.00
N MET A 64 24.76 -6.16 6.56
CA MET A 64 24.42 -7.37 7.30
C MET A 64 25.63 -8.28 7.48
N LYS A 65 26.44 -8.46 6.42
CA LYS A 65 27.70 -9.22 6.49
C LYS A 65 28.66 -8.64 7.54
N CYS A 66 28.73 -7.31 7.63
CA CYS A 66 29.58 -6.61 8.60
C CYS A 66 29.06 -6.67 10.04
N LEU A 67 27.75 -6.52 10.26
CA LEU A 67 27.17 -6.37 11.60
C LEU A 67 26.88 -7.69 12.31
N VAL A 68 26.41 -8.68 11.55
CA VAL A 68 25.86 -9.94 12.12
C VAL A 68 26.80 -11.13 11.89
N GLY A 69 27.79 -10.97 11.03
CA GLY A 69 28.83 -11.95 10.76
C GLY A 69 29.99 -11.97 11.76
N SER A 70 31.05 -12.68 11.37
CA SER A 70 32.35 -12.69 12.05
C SER A 70 32.94 -11.27 12.09
N PRO A 71 33.63 -10.84 13.18
CA PRO A 71 34.11 -11.65 14.31
C PRO A 71 33.16 -11.74 15.50
N TYR A 72 32.10 -10.93 15.55
CA TYR A 72 31.34 -10.73 16.79
C TYR A 72 30.26 -11.79 17.06
N ASN A 73 29.78 -12.50 16.01
CA ASN A 73 28.83 -13.62 16.13
C ASN A 73 27.68 -13.33 17.12
N LEU A 74 26.98 -12.22 16.90
CA LEU A 74 25.99 -11.70 17.82
C LEU A 74 24.83 -12.69 18.05
N ARG A 75 24.37 -12.81 19.30
CA ARG A 75 23.18 -13.60 19.66
C ARG A 75 21.89 -12.96 19.13
N TYR A 76 20.84 -13.77 19.04
CA TYR A 76 19.51 -13.40 18.53
C TYR A 76 19.57 -12.92 17.08
N LYS A 77 20.24 -13.71 16.23
CA LYS A 77 20.55 -13.36 14.84
C LYS A 77 19.29 -12.93 14.08
N GLU A 78 18.23 -13.73 14.18
CA GLU A 78 16.96 -13.52 13.49
C GLU A 78 16.23 -12.25 13.97
N LEU A 79 16.25 -11.97 15.27
CA LEU A 79 15.68 -10.75 15.83
C LEU A 79 16.50 -9.51 15.43
N ARG A 80 17.83 -9.63 15.38
CA ARG A 80 18.71 -8.55 14.93
C ARG A 80 18.56 -8.28 13.44
N GLU A 81 18.47 -9.31 12.62
CA GLU A 81 18.15 -9.19 11.19
C GLU A 81 16.82 -8.46 11.01
N PHE A 82 15.78 -8.88 11.73
CA PHE A 82 14.49 -8.19 11.73
C PHE A 82 14.61 -6.71 12.13
N MET A 83 15.27 -6.41 13.25
CA MET A 83 15.44 -5.04 13.74
C MET A 83 16.30 -4.18 12.80
N ILE A 84 17.32 -4.76 12.19
CA ILE A 84 18.17 -4.08 11.21
C ILE A 84 17.33 -3.76 9.98
N HIS A 85 16.61 -4.71 9.39
CA HIS A 85 15.73 -4.41 8.27
C HIS A 85 14.70 -3.33 8.65
N TYR A 86 14.04 -3.49 9.80
CA TYR A 86 13.02 -2.54 10.25
C TYR A 86 13.56 -1.11 10.46
N LEU A 87 14.65 -0.97 11.21
CA LEU A 87 15.21 0.34 11.55
C LEU A 87 16.06 0.93 10.42
N ALA A 88 16.86 0.12 9.72
CA ALA A 88 17.74 0.59 8.66
C ALA A 88 16.93 1.08 7.46
N ASP A 89 15.88 0.37 7.03
CA ASP A 89 15.00 0.85 5.95
C ASP A 89 14.24 2.11 6.37
N ALA A 90 13.74 2.17 7.60
CA ALA A 90 13.07 3.36 8.15
C ALA A 90 14.00 4.59 8.17
N VAL A 91 15.27 4.40 8.52
CA VAL A 91 16.28 5.47 8.50
C VAL A 91 16.70 5.81 7.07
N ALA A 92 16.92 4.81 6.23
CA ALA A 92 17.43 4.99 4.87
C ALA A 92 16.40 5.61 3.92
N TYR A 93 15.11 5.42 4.21
CA TYR A 93 14.00 6.00 3.45
C TYR A 93 13.79 7.51 3.71
N GLN A 94 14.46 8.14 4.68
CA GLN A 94 14.24 9.58 4.93
C GLN A 94 14.69 10.45 3.74
N PRO A 95 13.97 11.55 3.44
CA PRO A 95 14.42 12.53 2.47
C PRO A 95 15.69 13.23 2.96
N LEU A 96 16.62 13.53 2.04
CA LEU A 96 17.81 14.34 2.29
C LEU A 96 17.67 15.67 1.56
N GLU A 97 18.28 16.72 2.11
CA GLU A 97 18.19 18.09 1.57
C GLU A 97 18.80 18.23 0.16
N ASP A 98 19.62 17.27 -0.29
CA ASP A 98 20.39 17.34 -1.54
C ASP A 98 19.72 16.65 -2.76
N GLY A 99 18.50 16.10 -2.60
CA GLY A 99 17.65 15.67 -3.71
C GLY A 99 18.14 14.42 -4.48
N LYS A 100 19.14 13.69 -3.98
CA LYS A 100 19.56 12.37 -4.49
C LYS A 100 19.33 11.27 -3.47
N ASP A 101 18.21 11.36 -2.78
CA ASP A 101 17.87 10.51 -1.64
C ASP A 101 17.17 9.21 -2.08
N ASN A 102 17.28 8.19 -1.23
CA ASN A 102 16.58 6.92 -1.47
C ASN A 102 15.05 7.12 -1.46
N TYR A 103 14.56 8.21 -0.88
CA TYR A 103 13.16 8.63 -0.92
C TYR A 103 12.66 8.76 -2.37
N GLU A 104 13.35 9.53 -3.21
CA GLU A 104 12.99 9.66 -4.63
C GLU A 104 13.14 8.35 -5.40
N ALA A 105 14.19 7.57 -5.12
CA ALA A 105 14.41 6.27 -5.75
C ALA A 105 13.27 5.29 -5.45
N VAL A 106 12.81 5.23 -4.19
CA VAL A 106 11.65 4.44 -3.78
C VAL A 106 10.39 4.95 -4.47
N HIS A 107 10.13 6.26 -4.48
CA HIS A 107 8.96 6.83 -5.15
C HIS A 107 8.94 6.56 -6.65
N LYS A 108 10.10 6.58 -7.32
CA LYS A 108 10.22 6.22 -8.74
C LYS A 108 9.78 4.77 -9.02
N THR A 109 9.90 3.85 -8.07
CA THR A 109 9.39 2.48 -8.22
C THR A 109 7.86 2.47 -8.32
N ILE A 110 7.18 3.31 -7.53
CA ILE A 110 5.72 3.47 -7.58
C ILE A 110 5.33 4.11 -8.91
N SER A 111 5.95 5.24 -9.29
CA SER A 111 5.68 5.93 -10.54
C SER A 111 5.82 5.02 -11.77
N THR A 112 6.84 4.15 -11.77
CA THR A 112 7.05 3.16 -12.83
C THR A 112 5.88 2.17 -12.93
N GLN A 113 5.40 1.65 -11.80
CA GLN A 113 4.27 0.72 -11.80
C GLN A 113 2.94 1.41 -12.14
N LEU A 114 2.75 2.67 -11.73
CA LEU A 114 1.60 3.47 -12.13
C LEU A 114 1.58 3.72 -13.64
N ASN A 115 2.74 3.96 -14.26
CA ASN A 115 2.84 4.10 -15.72
C ASN A 115 2.46 2.82 -16.46
N ILE A 116 2.94 1.66 -16.00
CA ILE A 116 2.55 0.36 -16.55
C ILE A 116 1.04 0.13 -16.38
N LEU A 117 0.49 0.40 -15.19
CA LEU A 117 -0.95 0.31 -14.94
C LEU A 117 -1.76 1.25 -15.82
N SER A 118 -1.30 2.49 -16.02
CA SER A 118 -1.95 3.46 -16.89
C SER A 118 -2.04 2.95 -18.33
N ALA A 119 -1.02 2.23 -18.82
CA ALA A 119 -1.04 1.64 -20.15
C ALA A 119 -1.97 0.43 -20.26
N GLU A 120 -2.11 -0.38 -19.20
CA GLU A 120 -2.88 -1.64 -19.22
C GLU A 120 -4.36 -1.48 -18.81
N ALA A 121 -4.64 -0.60 -17.83
CA ALA A 121 -5.97 -0.34 -17.30
C ALA A 121 -6.61 0.93 -17.90
N GLY A 122 -5.79 1.86 -18.40
CA GLY A 122 -6.20 3.15 -18.95
C GLY A 122 -5.78 4.33 -18.04
N PRO A 123 -5.54 5.53 -18.62
CA PRO A 123 -5.05 6.70 -17.89
C PRO A 123 -6.04 7.26 -16.86
N ASP A 124 -7.33 6.98 -17.03
CA ASP A 124 -8.40 7.41 -16.12
C ASP A 124 -8.95 6.26 -15.26
N ALA A 125 -8.24 5.12 -15.21
CA ALA A 125 -8.67 3.99 -14.40
C ALA A 125 -8.67 4.35 -12.89
N PRO A 126 -9.77 4.05 -12.17
CA PRO A 126 -9.83 4.18 -10.72
C PRO A 126 -8.71 3.38 -10.07
N LEU A 127 -7.99 4.02 -9.16
CA LEU A 127 -6.82 3.46 -8.50
C LEU A 127 -7.18 2.95 -7.10
N CYS A 128 -6.80 1.70 -6.84
CA CYS A 128 -6.79 1.06 -5.54
C CYS A 128 -5.34 0.82 -5.10
N VAL A 129 -5.05 1.15 -3.84
CA VAL A 129 -3.72 0.95 -3.25
C VAL A 129 -3.84 -0.06 -2.12
N ILE A 130 -3.09 -1.15 -2.20
CA ILE A 130 -2.98 -2.14 -1.13
C ILE A 130 -1.55 -2.08 -0.61
N SER A 131 -1.37 -1.84 0.67
CA SER A 131 -0.06 -1.58 1.26
C SER A 131 0.11 -2.29 2.58
N HIS A 132 1.34 -2.73 2.86
CA HIS A 132 1.67 -3.48 4.06
C HIS A 132 2.81 -2.80 4.83
N SER A 133 2.68 -2.65 6.16
CA SER A 133 3.76 -2.21 7.05
C SER A 133 4.41 -0.88 6.60
N LEU A 134 5.73 -0.80 6.48
CA LEU A 134 6.44 0.36 5.95
C LEU A 134 6.00 0.71 4.52
N GLY A 135 5.55 -0.26 3.73
CA GLY A 135 4.93 -0.02 2.43
C GLY A 135 3.73 0.91 2.51
N THR A 136 2.96 0.88 3.61
CA THR A 136 1.88 1.85 3.87
C THR A 136 2.41 3.25 4.12
N VAL A 137 3.53 3.38 4.85
CA VAL A 137 4.18 4.69 5.06
C VAL A 137 4.67 5.25 3.74
N ILE A 138 5.34 4.44 2.92
CA ILE A 138 5.83 4.82 1.60
C ILE A 138 4.66 5.24 0.69
N ALA A 139 3.60 4.43 0.65
CA ALA A 139 2.39 4.74 -0.11
C ALA A 139 1.75 6.06 0.35
N SER A 140 1.55 6.22 1.66
CA SER A 140 0.98 7.42 2.26
C SER A 140 1.81 8.65 1.91
N ASN A 141 3.13 8.61 2.06
CA ASN A 141 4.02 9.69 1.68
C ASN A 141 3.97 10.00 0.17
N PHE A 142 3.96 9.00 -0.70
CA PHE A 142 3.88 9.19 -2.16
C PHE A 142 2.59 9.94 -2.55
N PHE A 143 1.44 9.48 -2.06
CA PHE A 143 0.17 10.15 -2.35
C PHE A 143 0.00 11.48 -1.60
N TYR A 144 0.59 11.62 -0.41
CA TYR A 144 0.64 12.89 0.30
C TYR A 144 1.42 13.91 -0.52
N ASP A 145 2.56 13.53 -1.07
CA ASP A 145 3.35 14.42 -1.91
C ASP A 145 2.59 14.82 -3.17
N LEU A 146 1.90 13.88 -3.84
CA LEU A 146 1.02 14.18 -4.96
C LEU A 146 -0.12 15.15 -4.59
N GLN A 147 -0.73 15.01 -3.42
CA GLN A 147 -1.88 15.83 -3.00
C GLN A 147 -1.49 17.19 -2.41
N TYR A 148 -0.38 17.25 -1.67
CA TYR A 148 -0.03 18.38 -0.80
C TYR A 148 1.44 18.79 -0.89
N GLY A 149 2.35 17.86 -1.19
CA GLY A 149 3.79 18.10 -1.16
C GLY A 149 4.27 19.14 -2.17
N HIS A 150 5.32 19.87 -1.76
CA HIS A 150 6.05 20.80 -2.63
C HIS A 150 6.97 20.07 -3.62
N ARG A 151 7.55 18.94 -3.19
CA ARG A 151 8.33 18.04 -4.06
C ARG A 151 7.39 16.92 -4.52
N LYS A 152 6.92 17.01 -5.77
CA LYS A 152 6.10 15.96 -6.37
C LYS A 152 6.98 14.77 -6.77
N PRO A 153 6.53 13.52 -6.56
CA PRO A 153 7.22 12.38 -7.14
C PRO A 153 7.15 12.45 -8.68
N PRO A 154 8.05 11.76 -9.40
CA PRO A 154 8.06 11.80 -10.86
C PRO A 154 6.76 11.20 -11.43
N ILE A 155 6.18 11.87 -12.42
CA ILE A 155 5.04 11.39 -13.21
C ILE A 155 5.56 11.15 -14.63
N LEU A 156 5.49 9.91 -15.13
CA LEU A 156 6.10 9.52 -16.40
C LEU A 156 5.19 9.91 -17.57
N ASN A 157 3.87 9.81 -17.39
CA ASN A 157 2.87 10.35 -18.29
C ASN A 157 2.03 11.44 -17.60
N PRO A 158 2.34 12.73 -17.81
CA PRO A 158 1.60 13.84 -17.21
C PRO A 158 0.10 13.87 -17.55
N ASP A 159 -0.31 13.27 -18.66
CA ASP A 159 -1.72 13.22 -19.09
C ASP A 159 -2.51 12.14 -18.34
N SER A 160 -1.84 11.18 -17.69
CA SER A 160 -2.48 10.11 -16.93
C SER A 160 -3.01 10.61 -15.57
N ALA A 161 -4.33 10.67 -15.41
CA ALA A 161 -4.97 10.97 -14.13
C ALA A 161 -4.60 9.94 -13.05
N LEU A 162 -4.41 8.69 -13.45
CA LEU A 162 -3.95 7.61 -12.59
C LEU A 162 -2.53 7.89 -12.05
N GLU A 163 -1.58 8.28 -12.89
CA GLU A 163 -0.21 8.57 -12.42
C GLU A 163 -0.14 9.82 -11.54
N ARG A 164 -1.00 10.82 -11.80
CA ARG A 164 -1.13 12.01 -10.96
C ARG A 164 -1.78 11.72 -9.60
N GLY A 165 -2.32 10.51 -9.39
CA GLY A 165 -3.07 10.13 -8.19
C GLY A 165 -4.49 10.72 -8.16
N ASP A 166 -4.93 11.33 -9.26
CA ASP A 166 -6.26 11.94 -9.38
C ASP A 166 -7.37 10.90 -9.36
N THR A 167 -7.08 9.62 -9.63
CA THR A 167 -8.07 8.54 -9.62
C THR A 167 -8.04 7.66 -8.37
N LEU A 168 -7.26 8.03 -7.34
CA LEU A 168 -7.19 7.28 -6.07
C LEU A 168 -8.59 7.20 -5.43
N SER A 169 -9.10 5.98 -5.30
CA SER A 169 -10.47 5.69 -4.89
C SER A 169 -10.56 4.77 -3.68
N LEU A 170 -9.64 3.80 -3.58
CA LEU A 170 -9.56 2.84 -2.49
C LEU A 170 -8.14 2.80 -1.92
N PHE A 171 -8.02 2.69 -0.60
CA PHE A 171 -6.73 2.55 0.09
C PHE A 171 -6.83 1.51 1.22
N TYR A 172 -6.06 0.44 1.12
CA TYR A 172 -6.03 -0.63 2.11
C TYR A 172 -4.65 -0.66 2.76
N SER A 173 -4.61 -0.35 4.06
CA SER A 173 -3.39 -0.49 4.87
C SER A 173 -3.45 -1.76 5.69
N CYS A 174 -2.37 -2.52 5.72
CA CYS A 174 -2.25 -3.76 6.48
C CYS A 174 -1.06 -3.66 7.43
N GLY A 175 -1.24 -3.94 8.72
CA GLY A 175 -0.14 -4.02 9.67
C GLY A 175 0.70 -2.75 9.74
N THR A 176 0.09 -1.56 9.63
CA THR A 176 0.85 -0.32 9.40
C THR A 176 1.47 0.29 10.65
N THR A 177 2.69 0.81 10.48
CA THR A 177 3.45 1.56 11.48
C THR A 177 3.29 3.08 11.33
N LEU A 178 2.38 3.53 10.46
CA LEU A 178 2.14 4.95 10.16
C LEU A 178 1.96 5.84 11.40
N PRO A 179 1.27 5.40 12.48
CA PRO A 179 1.18 6.21 13.71
C PRO A 179 2.53 6.54 14.34
N LEU A 180 3.47 5.58 14.34
CA LEU A 180 4.82 5.79 14.87
C LEU A 180 5.61 6.75 13.97
N TRP A 181 5.37 6.67 12.66
CA TRP A 181 6.01 7.55 11.69
C TRP A 181 5.60 9.02 11.85
N GLY A 182 4.36 9.26 12.30
CA GLY A 182 3.86 10.60 12.59
C GLY A 182 4.70 11.37 13.62
N LEU A 183 5.45 10.68 14.49
CA LEU A 183 6.35 11.29 15.46
C LEU A 183 7.52 12.08 14.84
N ARG A 184 7.80 11.89 13.54
CA ARG A 184 8.81 12.69 12.84
C ARG A 184 8.40 14.16 12.68
N PHE A 185 7.12 14.46 12.82
CA PHE A 185 6.57 15.79 12.63
C PHE A 185 6.22 16.43 13.99
N PRO A 186 6.47 17.74 14.16
CA PRO A 186 6.10 18.46 15.40
C PRO A 186 4.60 18.37 15.74
N GLU A 187 3.76 18.32 14.70
CA GLU A 187 2.34 18.05 14.79
C GLU A 187 2.02 16.90 13.85
N LEU A 188 1.08 16.02 14.22
CA LEU A 188 0.70 14.92 13.36
C LEU A 188 0.12 15.48 12.06
N ASP A 189 0.84 15.27 10.96
CA ASP A 189 0.48 15.83 9.66
C ASP A 189 -0.88 15.29 9.17
N LYS A 190 -1.44 15.97 8.20
CA LYS A 190 -2.73 15.63 7.59
C LYS A 190 -2.62 14.27 6.86
N PRO A 191 -3.60 13.37 6.99
CA PRO A 191 -3.62 12.16 6.18
C PRO A 191 -3.87 12.48 4.70
N ILE A 192 -3.54 11.52 3.84
CA ILE A 192 -4.00 11.53 2.45
C ILE A 192 -5.52 11.52 2.39
N GLN A 193 -6.08 12.15 1.37
CA GLN A 193 -7.50 12.13 1.08
C GLN A 193 -7.82 10.91 0.22
N VAL A 194 -8.75 10.09 0.70
CA VAL A 194 -9.31 8.93 -0.02
C VAL A 194 -10.83 9.07 0.02
N PRO A 195 -11.53 9.08 -1.13
CA PRO A 195 -10.99 9.15 -2.48
C PRO A 195 -10.33 10.51 -2.72
N SER A 196 -9.41 10.63 -3.68
CA SER A 196 -8.77 11.90 -3.98
C SER A 196 -9.79 12.94 -4.49
N LYS A 197 -9.37 14.21 -4.49
CA LYS A 197 -10.20 15.31 -4.99
C LYS A 197 -10.56 15.14 -6.47
N GLY A 198 -9.61 14.65 -7.28
CA GLY A 198 -9.84 14.37 -8.70
C GLY A 198 -10.94 13.33 -8.90
N PHE A 199 -10.85 12.22 -8.17
CA PHE A 199 -11.81 11.13 -8.25
C PHE A 199 -13.19 11.60 -7.78
N SER A 200 -13.24 12.32 -6.65
CA SER A 200 -14.48 12.88 -6.11
C SER A 200 -15.15 13.86 -7.07
N ALA A 201 -14.38 14.63 -7.84
CA ALA A 201 -14.93 15.55 -8.82
C ALA A 201 -15.56 14.83 -10.03
N GLN A 202 -14.99 13.69 -10.42
CA GLN A 202 -15.51 12.87 -11.53
C GLN A 202 -16.64 11.93 -11.09
N HIS A 203 -16.61 11.47 -9.84
CA HIS A 203 -17.54 10.49 -9.27
C HIS A 203 -18.07 10.94 -7.89
N PRO A 204 -18.80 12.06 -7.80
CA PRO A 204 -19.21 12.65 -6.52
C PRO A 204 -20.12 11.75 -5.66
N GLN A 205 -20.79 10.79 -6.29
CA GLN A 205 -21.66 9.81 -5.63
C GLN A 205 -20.91 8.58 -5.09
N ILE A 206 -19.60 8.44 -5.39
CA ILE A 206 -18.78 7.31 -4.97
C ILE A 206 -17.89 7.78 -3.80
N PRO A 207 -18.16 7.33 -2.57
CA PRO A 207 -17.49 7.84 -1.37
C PRO A 207 -16.06 7.35 -1.18
N GLY A 208 -15.56 6.43 -2.03
CA GLY A 208 -14.31 5.71 -1.85
C GLY A 208 -14.27 4.87 -0.56
N GLU A 209 -13.10 4.32 -0.24
CA GLU A 209 -12.93 3.50 0.97
C GLU A 209 -11.47 3.47 1.44
N TRP A 210 -11.25 3.64 2.74
CA TRP A 210 -9.98 3.31 3.38
C TRP A 210 -10.19 2.39 4.59
N ILE A 211 -9.84 1.11 4.45
CA ILE A 211 -9.79 0.17 5.57
C ILE A 211 -8.34 -0.02 6.02
N ASN A 212 -8.11 0.17 7.32
CA ASN A 212 -6.87 -0.18 7.98
C ASN A 212 -7.02 -1.50 8.74
N PHE A 213 -6.37 -2.55 8.25
CA PHE A 213 -6.32 -3.86 8.89
C PHE A 213 -5.18 -3.91 9.90
N TYR A 214 -5.50 -4.24 11.14
CA TYR A 214 -4.53 -4.47 12.21
C TYR A 214 -4.88 -5.75 12.96
N ASP A 215 -3.88 -6.45 13.45
CA ASP A 215 -4.03 -7.57 14.36
C ASP A 215 -3.60 -7.10 15.75
N LYS A 216 -4.43 -7.35 16.78
CA LYS A 216 -4.12 -6.99 18.17
C LYS A 216 -2.83 -7.63 18.69
N ASP A 217 -2.43 -8.76 18.10
CA ASP A 217 -1.18 -9.45 18.44
C ASP A 217 0.02 -8.93 17.64
N ASP A 218 -0.19 -8.06 16.65
CA ASP A 218 0.89 -7.44 15.86
C ASP A 218 1.35 -6.13 16.50
N VAL A 219 2.50 -6.19 17.17
CA VAL A 219 3.11 -5.06 17.89
C VAL A 219 3.54 -3.88 17.00
N LEU A 220 3.46 -4.01 15.68
CA LEU A 220 3.78 -2.98 14.71
C LEU A 220 2.52 -2.41 14.03
N ALA A 221 1.36 -3.02 14.24
CA ALA A 221 0.10 -2.62 13.66
C ALA A 221 -0.74 -1.84 14.66
N TYR A 222 -1.23 -0.67 14.23
CA TYR A 222 -2.02 0.20 15.09
C TYR A 222 -3.26 0.72 14.35
N PRO A 223 -4.38 0.94 15.08
CA PRO A 223 -5.51 1.70 14.55
C PRO A 223 -5.08 3.11 14.12
N LEU A 224 -5.69 3.64 13.06
CA LEU A 224 -5.39 4.97 12.52
C LEU A 224 -6.43 6.02 12.96
N LYS A 225 -7.71 5.68 13.11
CA LYS A 225 -8.76 6.65 13.43
C LYS A 225 -8.53 7.30 14.79
N SER A 226 -7.99 6.55 15.76
CA SER A 226 -7.74 7.04 17.12
C SER A 226 -6.55 7.97 17.25
N ILE A 227 -5.68 8.07 16.24
CA ILE A 227 -4.41 8.81 16.37
C ILE A 227 -4.61 10.32 16.16
N HIS A 228 -5.62 10.72 15.38
CA HIS A 228 -5.94 12.13 15.14
C HIS A 228 -7.33 12.31 14.47
N PRO A 229 -8.08 13.38 14.77
CA PRO A 229 -9.40 13.63 14.17
C PRO A 229 -9.41 13.73 12.64
N ALA A 230 -8.27 14.05 12.01
CA ALA A 230 -8.18 14.05 10.56
C ALA A 230 -8.17 12.63 9.97
N TYR A 231 -7.55 11.66 10.65
CA TYR A 231 -7.58 10.25 10.24
C TYR A 231 -8.97 9.64 10.44
N ASP A 232 -9.65 9.96 11.54
CA ASP A 232 -11.03 9.51 11.80
C ASP A 232 -12.01 9.84 10.65
N LYS A 233 -11.79 10.98 9.98
CA LYS A 233 -12.62 11.45 8.85
C LYS A 233 -12.36 10.74 7.53
N VAL A 234 -11.14 10.26 7.28
CA VAL A 234 -10.75 9.70 5.98
C VAL A 234 -10.60 8.17 6.00
N VAL A 235 -10.26 7.60 7.15
CA VAL A 235 -10.22 6.16 7.35
C VAL A 235 -11.64 5.69 7.60
N THR A 236 -12.19 4.94 6.65
CA THR A 236 -13.52 4.34 6.75
C THR A 236 -13.61 3.46 7.99
N GLU A 237 -12.61 2.58 8.19
CA GLU A 237 -12.62 1.61 9.28
C GLU A 237 -11.22 1.17 9.71
N ASP A 238 -11.03 1.06 11.03
CA ASP A 238 -9.96 0.26 11.62
C ASP A 238 -10.50 -1.13 11.92
N ARG A 239 -10.08 -2.13 11.13
CA ARG A 239 -10.58 -3.49 11.21
C ARG A 239 -9.57 -4.41 11.90
N ASP A 240 -9.98 -4.92 13.05
CA ASP A 240 -9.28 -6.01 13.74
C ASP A 240 -9.36 -7.30 12.91
N VAL A 241 -8.22 -7.93 12.68
CA VAL A 241 -8.08 -9.21 11.99
C VAL A 241 -7.19 -10.15 12.78
N ASN A 242 -7.36 -11.45 12.59
CA ASN A 242 -6.42 -12.44 13.12
C ASN A 242 -5.63 -13.04 11.95
N VAL A 243 -4.37 -12.60 11.81
CA VAL A 243 -3.46 -13.05 10.76
C VAL A 243 -2.35 -13.96 11.31
N GLY A 244 -2.36 -14.20 12.63
CA GLY A 244 -1.52 -15.17 13.33
C GLY A 244 -2.17 -16.56 13.46
N THR A 245 -1.34 -17.57 13.70
CA THR A 245 -1.83 -18.85 14.26
C THR A 245 -1.54 -18.85 15.75
N LEU A 246 -2.44 -19.44 16.56
CA LEU A 246 -2.51 -19.48 18.05
C LEU A 246 -1.21 -19.78 18.84
N ILE A 247 -0.07 -20.02 18.18
CA ILE A 247 1.23 -20.33 18.80
C ILE A 247 2.28 -19.22 18.53
N LYS A 248 1.96 -18.16 17.76
CA LYS A 248 2.96 -17.25 17.16
C LYS A 248 2.72 -15.74 17.32
N SER A 249 1.85 -15.34 18.25
CA SER A 249 1.40 -13.96 18.56
C SER A 249 2.49 -12.97 19.04
N TRP A 250 3.77 -13.23 18.78
CA TRP A 250 4.87 -12.33 19.18
C TRP A 250 6.10 -12.39 18.25
N THR A 251 5.96 -12.98 17.05
CA THR A 251 7.09 -13.13 16.11
C THR A 251 6.86 -12.33 14.82
N PRO A 252 7.93 -11.91 14.10
CA PRO A 252 7.89 -11.28 12.78
C PRO A 252 7.01 -11.98 11.72
N LEU A 253 6.52 -13.19 12.01
CA LEU A 253 5.69 -14.02 11.16
C LEU A 253 4.23 -13.58 11.08
N CYS A 254 3.63 -13.06 12.17
CA CYS A 254 2.24 -12.56 12.16
C CYS A 254 2.10 -11.34 11.25
N HIS A 255 3.07 -10.43 11.34
CA HIS A 255 3.20 -9.27 10.48
C HIS A 255 3.23 -9.65 8.99
N ASN A 256 3.82 -10.78 8.61
CA ASN A 256 3.85 -11.23 7.21
C ASN A 256 2.58 -11.97 6.75
N GLY A 257 1.56 -12.08 7.61
CA GLY A 257 0.34 -12.86 7.38
C GLY A 257 -0.77 -12.15 6.62
N TYR A 258 -0.81 -10.81 6.63
CA TYR A 258 -1.97 -10.05 6.11
C TYR A 258 -2.29 -10.35 4.64
N LEU A 259 -1.29 -10.35 3.75
CA LEU A 259 -1.46 -10.62 2.32
C LEU A 259 -1.76 -12.11 2.01
N LYS A 260 -1.96 -12.95 3.03
CA LYS A 260 -2.38 -14.35 2.87
C LYS A 260 -3.71 -14.64 3.56
N SER A 261 -4.25 -13.68 4.31
CA SER A 261 -5.44 -13.88 5.10
C SER A 261 -6.70 -13.59 4.29
N SER A 262 -7.65 -14.53 4.30
CA SER A 262 -8.99 -14.30 3.74
C SER A 262 -9.73 -13.16 4.44
N SER A 263 -9.46 -12.93 5.74
CA SER A 263 -10.03 -11.80 6.49
C SER A 263 -9.58 -10.43 5.97
N VAL A 264 -8.53 -10.39 5.15
CA VAL A 264 -8.01 -9.18 4.48
C VAL A 264 -8.37 -9.21 2.99
N ILE A 265 -8.13 -10.33 2.30
CA ILE A 265 -8.35 -10.47 0.86
C ILE A 265 -9.84 -10.32 0.50
N THR A 266 -10.75 -10.93 1.26
CA THR A 266 -12.18 -10.89 0.96
C THR A 266 -12.77 -9.48 1.04
N PRO A 267 -12.58 -8.71 2.13
CA PRO A 267 -13.09 -7.33 2.17
C PRO A 267 -12.51 -6.43 1.07
N ILE A 268 -11.24 -6.61 0.70
CA ILE A 268 -10.62 -5.88 -0.43
C ILE A 268 -11.29 -6.24 -1.75
N ALA A 269 -11.51 -7.54 -2.01
CA ALA A 269 -12.17 -8.01 -3.22
C ALA A 269 -13.62 -7.48 -3.31
N GLU A 270 -14.35 -7.45 -2.20
CA GLU A 270 -15.68 -6.86 -2.12
C GLU A 270 -15.66 -5.34 -2.37
N GLY A 271 -14.67 -4.62 -1.85
CA GLY A 271 -14.50 -3.19 -2.13
C GLY A 271 -14.19 -2.90 -3.60
N LEU A 272 -13.34 -3.72 -4.22
CA LEU A 272 -13.06 -3.66 -5.66
C LEU A 272 -14.31 -3.95 -6.50
N ASP A 273 -15.09 -4.98 -6.17
CA ASP A 273 -16.34 -5.28 -6.89
C ASP A 273 -17.34 -4.14 -6.72
N ARG A 274 -17.58 -3.68 -5.48
CA ARG A 274 -18.48 -2.53 -5.22
C ARG A 274 -18.10 -1.32 -6.08
N LEU A 275 -16.82 -0.95 -6.11
CA LEU A 275 -16.35 0.17 -6.91
C LEU A 275 -16.57 -0.08 -8.41
N TRP A 276 -16.23 -1.28 -8.90
CA TRP A 276 -16.40 -1.64 -10.30
C TRP A 276 -17.86 -1.55 -10.73
N GLN A 277 -18.79 -2.06 -9.91
CA GLN A 277 -20.24 -1.98 -10.15
C GLN A 277 -20.75 -0.53 -10.15
N GLN A 278 -20.27 0.30 -9.21
CA GLN A 278 -20.65 1.72 -9.14
C GLN A 278 -20.22 2.50 -10.39
N ILE A 279 -19.06 2.17 -10.95
CA ILE A 279 -18.49 2.86 -12.12
C ILE A 279 -19.08 2.34 -13.42
N ASN A 280 -19.27 1.03 -13.55
CA ASN A 280 -19.61 0.42 -14.83
C ASN A 280 -21.09 0.09 -15.00
N VAL A 281 -21.82 -0.15 -13.90
CA VAL A 281 -23.22 -0.60 -13.97
C VAL A 281 -24.17 0.50 -13.54
N LYS A 282 -23.91 1.16 -12.40
CA LYS A 282 -24.78 2.25 -11.91
C LYS A 282 -24.64 3.54 -12.74
N ALA A 283 -23.51 3.78 -13.38
CA ALA A 283 -23.33 4.91 -14.29
C ALA A 283 -24.14 4.79 -15.61
N LEU A 284 -24.68 3.60 -15.92
CA LEU A 284 -25.46 3.33 -17.14
C LEU A 284 -26.97 3.47 -16.94
N GLN A 285 -27.45 3.75 -15.72
CA GLN A 285 -28.85 4.06 -15.47
C GLN A 285 -29.03 5.59 -15.50
N PRO A 286 -29.84 6.15 -16.42
CA PRO A 286 -30.16 7.57 -16.39
C PRO A 286 -30.78 7.92 -15.03
N GLN A 287 -30.36 9.02 -14.43
CA GLN A 287 -31.10 9.63 -13.34
C GLN A 287 -32.46 10.05 -13.91
N GLU A 288 -33.54 9.40 -13.47
CA GLU A 288 -34.91 9.88 -13.68
C GLU A 288 -35.18 11.18 -12.93
#